data_AF-A0A6G9XWE8-F1
#
_entry.id   AF-A0A6G9XWE8-F1
#
_cell.length_a   1.000
_cell.length_b   1.000
_cell.length_c   1.000
_cell.angle_alpha   90.00
_cell.angle_beta   90.00
_cell.angle_gamma   90.00
#
_symmetry.space_group_name_H-M   'P 1'
#
loop_
_entity.id
_entity.type
_entity.pdbx_description
1 polymer ?
#
loop_
_entity_poly.entity_id
_entity_poly.type
_entity_poly.pdbx_seq_one_letter_code
_entity_poly.pdbx_strand_id
1 'polypeptide(L)'
;MPQQPEVVFDVARGDLGAARHLRRSLEVLAASATDPQLRRHLTEVLAGRASMREFGRSETFARLLDGIAQDMFHRAGAMPAAERERLAALGRAELDQLRETDEPATAPTTGVPGSHAPDPDDSYFEGHRHLGWLE
;
A
#
# COMPACT_ATOMS: atom_id res chain seq x y z
N MET A 1 20.23 28.76 -14.30
CA MET A 1 19.44 28.14 -13.22
C MET A 1 19.97 26.72 -13.03
N PRO A 2 20.80 26.44 -12.01
CA PRO A 2 21.22 25.07 -11.74
C PRO A 2 19.99 24.29 -11.27
N GLN A 3 19.62 23.25 -12.02
CA GLN A 3 18.58 22.31 -11.61
C GLN A 3 19.11 21.62 -10.35
N GLN A 4 18.49 21.90 -9.21
CA GLN A 4 18.83 21.18 -7.99
C GLN A 4 18.65 19.68 -8.29
N PRO A 5 19.63 18.83 -7.97
CA PRO A 5 19.50 17.41 -8.17
C PRO A 5 18.25 16.99 -7.40
N GLU A 6 17.22 16.57 -8.12
CA GLU A 6 16.07 15.91 -7.54
C GLU A 6 16.67 14.77 -6.70
N VAL A 7 16.52 14.84 -5.39
CA VAL A 7 16.98 13.78 -4.50
C VAL A 7 16.08 12.60 -4.81
N VAL A 8 16.47 11.82 -5.81
CA VAL A 8 15.72 10.66 -6.25
C VAL A 8 15.74 9.72 -5.08
N PHE A 9 14.55 9.47 -4.55
CA PHE A 9 14.31 8.51 -3.49
C PHE A 9 14.53 7.10 -4.05
N ASP A 10 15.79 6.74 -4.32
CA ASP A 10 16.16 5.46 -4.92
C ASP A 10 16.22 4.35 -3.86
N VAL A 11 15.06 4.03 -3.31
CA VAL A 11 14.89 2.89 -2.40
C VAL A 11 14.64 1.60 -3.19
N ALA A 12 14.19 1.71 -4.44
CA ALA A 12 13.84 0.59 -5.30
C ALA A 12 15.00 0.11 -6.20
N ARG A 13 16.24 0.56 -5.94
CA ARG A 13 17.47 0.10 -6.63
C ARG A 13 17.37 0.24 -8.15
N GLY A 14 16.98 1.41 -8.63
CA GLY A 14 16.89 1.77 -10.04
C GLY A 14 15.51 1.59 -10.68
N ASP A 15 14.53 1.05 -9.96
CA ASP A 15 13.14 1.00 -10.44
C ASP A 15 12.41 2.32 -10.12
N LEU A 16 12.40 3.23 -11.10
CA LEU A 16 11.84 4.58 -10.96
C LEU A 16 10.32 4.55 -10.66
N GLY A 17 9.59 3.63 -11.28
CA GLY A 17 8.15 3.46 -11.09
C GLY A 17 7.82 3.02 -9.67
N ALA A 18 8.53 2.00 -9.19
CA ALA A 18 8.42 1.54 -7.80
C ALA A 18 8.87 2.62 -6.80
N ALA A 19 9.92 3.38 -7.08
CA ALA A 19 10.38 4.48 -6.24
C ALA A 19 9.33 5.60 -6.11
N ARG A 20 8.68 5.98 -7.21
CA ARG A 20 7.59 6.97 -7.23
C ARG A 20 6.34 6.46 -6.52
N HIS A 21 5.99 5.20 -6.72
CA HIS A 21 4.88 4.58 -6.01
C HIS A 21 5.13 4.59 -4.50
N LEU A 22 6.31 4.12 -4.06
CA LEU A 22 6.70 4.09 -2.67
C LEU A 22 6.70 5.49 -2.03
N ARG A 23 7.20 6.50 -2.74
CA ARG A 23 7.13 7.90 -2.28
C ARG A 23 5.69 8.32 -2.00
N ARG A 24 4.77 8.08 -2.94
CA ARG A 24 3.34 8.41 -2.77
C ARG A 24 2.71 7.65 -1.61
N SER A 25 3.02 6.36 -1.45
CA SER A 25 2.56 5.58 -0.29
C SER A 25 3.02 6.20 1.03
N LEU A 26 4.28 6.66 1.11
CA LEU A 26 4.81 7.31 2.31
C LEU A 26 4.16 8.68 2.56
N GLU A 27 3.83 9.43 1.52
CA GLU A 27 3.08 10.70 1.63
C GLU A 27 1.68 10.46 2.23
N VAL A 28 0.96 9.43 1.75
CA VAL A 28 -0.34 9.03 2.30
C VAL A 28 -0.22 8.59 3.75
N LEU A 29 0.78 7.76 4.09
CA LEU A 29 1.02 7.32 5.46
C LEU A 29 1.37 8.48 6.39
N ALA A 30 2.16 9.45 5.93
CA ALA A 30 2.48 10.64 6.71
C ALA A 30 1.24 11.52 6.95
N ALA A 31 0.35 11.61 5.98
CA ALA A 31 -0.90 12.36 6.09
C ALA A 31 -1.92 11.69 7.03
N SER A 32 -1.98 10.35 7.06
CA SER A 32 -2.91 9.59 7.91
C SER A 32 -2.35 9.24 9.30
N ALA A 33 -1.05 9.42 9.54
CA ALA A 33 -0.40 9.09 10.80
C ALA A 33 -0.94 9.92 11.97
N THR A 34 -1.55 9.24 12.95
CA THR A 34 -2.02 9.85 14.20
C THR A 34 -0.87 10.12 15.18
N ASP A 35 0.19 9.31 15.13
CA ASP A 35 1.39 9.51 15.94
C ASP A 35 2.27 10.64 15.34
N PRO A 36 2.49 11.76 16.08
CA PRO A 36 3.32 12.85 15.60
C PRO A 36 4.79 12.43 15.39
N GLN A 37 5.29 11.44 16.13
CA GLN A 37 6.67 10.97 15.97
C GLN A 37 6.84 10.17 14.67
N LEU A 38 5.90 9.27 14.36
CA LEU A 38 5.82 8.57 13.07
C LEU A 38 5.73 9.55 11.90
N ARG A 39 4.82 10.52 11.96
CA ARG A 39 4.66 11.53 10.91
C ARG A 39 5.96 12.30 10.66
N ARG A 40 6.67 12.69 11.73
CA ARG A 40 7.95 13.39 11.61
C ARG A 40 8.99 12.54 10.88
N HIS A 41 9.18 11.29 11.29
CA HIS A 41 10.17 10.40 10.66
C HIS A 41 9.85 10.13 9.18
N LEU A 42 8.57 9.89 8.84
CA LEU A 42 8.16 9.73 7.44
C LEU A 42 8.45 10.98 6.61
N THR A 43 8.23 12.17 7.18
CA THR A 43 8.52 13.45 6.51
C THR A 43 10.03 13.68 6.33
N GLU A 44 10.86 13.26 7.28
CA GLU A 44 12.32 13.34 7.16
C GLU A 44 12.86 12.40 6.08
N VAL A 45 12.26 11.20 5.97
CA VAL A 45 12.54 10.25 4.89
C VAL A 45 12.14 10.82 3.52
N LEU A 46 10.94 11.37 3.40
CA LEU A 46 10.45 12.00 2.16
C LEU A 46 11.26 13.24 1.75
N ALA A 47 11.82 13.96 2.73
CA ALA A 47 12.70 15.09 2.51
C ALA A 47 14.16 14.70 2.20
N GLY A 48 14.48 13.39 2.19
CA GLY A 48 15.84 12.89 1.97
C GLY A 48 16.82 13.19 3.11
N ARG A 49 16.33 13.63 4.27
CA ARG A 49 17.14 13.88 5.48
C ARG A 49 17.41 12.62 6.28
N ALA A 50 16.61 11.58 6.08
CA ALA A 50 16.79 10.25 6.65
C ALA A 50 16.59 9.19 5.56
N SER A 51 17.16 8.00 5.75
CA SER A 51 16.95 6.88 4.83
C SER A 51 15.84 5.94 5.31
N MET A 52 15.15 5.24 4.39
CA MET A 52 14.21 4.16 4.76
C MET A 52 14.88 3.07 5.60
N ARG A 53 16.16 2.80 5.34
CA ARG A 53 16.94 1.81 6.08
C ARG A 53 17.16 2.22 7.54
N GLU A 54 17.35 3.50 7.78
CA GLU A 54 17.46 4.09 9.11
C GLU A 54 16.11 4.10 9.82
N PHE A 55 15.05 4.49 9.12
CA PHE A 55 13.68 4.41 9.64
C PHE A 55 13.32 2.98 10.07
N GLY A 56 13.65 1.96 9.28
CA GLY A 56 13.41 0.56 9.61
C GLY A 56 14.19 0.04 10.83
N ARG A 57 15.21 0.76 11.30
CA ARG A 57 15.93 0.46 12.55
C ARG A 57 15.44 1.30 13.74
N SER A 58 14.50 2.22 13.51
CA SER A 58 14.00 3.11 14.54
C SER A 58 13.04 2.40 15.50
N GLU A 59 13.01 2.87 16.74
CA GLU A 59 12.06 2.41 17.75
C GLU A 59 10.60 2.76 17.38
N THR A 60 10.39 3.84 16.62
CA THR A 60 9.09 4.18 16.06
C THR A 60 8.57 3.09 15.12
N PHE A 61 9.43 2.54 14.28
CA PHE A 61 9.06 1.45 13.38
C PHE A 61 8.84 0.13 14.15
N ALA A 62 9.66 -0.16 15.16
CA ALA A 62 9.47 -1.33 16.03
C ALA A 62 8.10 -1.31 16.72
N ARG A 63 7.71 -0.19 17.32
CA ARG A 63 6.39 -0.02 17.95
C ARG A 63 5.22 -0.20 16.97
N LEU A 64 5.41 0.24 15.73
CA LEU A 64 4.41 0.04 14.67
C LEU A 64 4.28 -1.45 14.30
N LEU A 65 5.40 -2.17 14.24
CA LEU A 65 5.39 -3.61 14.01
C LEU A 65 4.76 -4.37 15.17
N ASP A 66 5.01 -3.98 16.42
CA ASP A 66 4.44 -4.68 17.59
C ASP A 66 2.90 -4.78 17.54
N GLY A 67 2.24 -3.76 16.99
CA GLY A 67 0.77 -3.75 16.82
C GLY A 67 0.24 -4.62 15.68
N ILE A 68 1.08 -5.05 14.75
CA ILE A 68 0.69 -5.77 13.51
C ILE A 68 1.27 -7.20 13.47
N ALA A 69 2.40 -7.40 14.13
CA ALA A 69 3.30 -8.53 13.96
C ALA A 69 2.64 -9.87 14.26
N GLN A 70 1.92 -10.02 15.37
CA GLN A 70 1.46 -11.33 15.82
C GLN A 70 0.55 -12.03 14.80
N ASP A 71 -0.47 -11.35 14.31
CA ASP A 71 -1.40 -11.95 13.34
C ASP A 71 -0.77 -12.17 11.96
N MET A 72 0.09 -11.24 11.52
CA MET A 72 0.78 -11.35 10.24
C MET A 72 1.79 -12.50 10.22
N PHE A 73 2.59 -12.66 11.28
CA PHE A 73 3.53 -13.78 11.38
C PHE A 73 2.83 -15.12 11.44
N HIS A 74 1.70 -15.21 12.14
CA HIS A 74 0.91 -16.43 12.20
C HIS A 74 0.35 -16.80 10.81
N ARG A 75 -0.23 -15.84 10.10
CA ARG A 75 -0.72 -16.05 8.72
C ARG A 75 0.40 -16.44 7.75
N ALA A 76 1.55 -15.80 7.85
CA ALA A 76 2.69 -16.09 6.99
C ALA A 76 3.25 -17.50 7.22
N GLY A 77 3.36 -17.94 8.48
CA GLY A 77 3.83 -19.28 8.83
C GLY A 77 2.86 -20.39 8.44
N ALA A 78 1.56 -20.12 8.46
CA ALA A 78 0.52 -21.07 8.07
C ALA A 78 0.25 -21.09 6.55
N MET A 79 0.91 -20.25 5.75
CA MET A 79 0.60 -20.08 4.33
C MET A 79 1.07 -21.28 3.48
N PRO A 80 0.16 -21.96 2.75
CA PRO A 80 0.54 -23.06 1.86
C PRO A 80 1.52 -22.62 0.77
N ALA A 81 2.39 -23.52 0.32
CA ALA A 81 3.39 -23.22 -0.71
C ALA A 81 2.76 -22.72 -2.03
N ALA A 82 1.66 -23.34 -2.47
CA ALA A 82 0.94 -22.92 -3.66
C ALA A 82 0.38 -21.49 -3.54
N GLU A 83 -0.16 -21.12 -2.38
CA GLU A 83 -0.66 -19.75 -2.16
C GLU A 83 0.48 -18.74 -2.08
N ARG A 84 1.62 -19.10 -1.47
CA ARG A 84 2.83 -18.26 -1.50
C ARG A 84 3.29 -18.00 -2.94
N GLU A 85 3.30 -19.02 -3.79
CA GLU A 85 3.70 -18.88 -5.19
C GLU A 85 2.71 -18.02 -5.98
N ARG A 86 1.40 -18.19 -5.74
CA ARG A 86 0.35 -17.35 -6.34
C ARG A 86 0.53 -15.87 -5.97
N LEU A 87 0.76 -15.58 -4.69
CA LEU A 87 1.01 -14.22 -4.21
C LEU A 87 2.31 -13.63 -4.76
N ALA A 88 3.36 -14.44 -4.90
CA ALA A 88 4.61 -14.01 -5.52
C ALA A 88 4.46 -13.73 -7.03
N ALA A 89 3.61 -14.48 -7.75
CA ALA A 89 3.28 -14.19 -9.13
C ALA A 89 2.47 -12.89 -9.26
N LEU A 90 1.48 -12.70 -8.39
CA LEU A 90 0.68 -11.47 -8.34
C LEU A 90 1.55 -10.24 -8.07
N GLY A 91 2.39 -10.28 -7.04
CA GLY A 91 3.26 -9.16 -6.69
C GLY A 91 4.26 -8.81 -7.80
N ARG A 92 4.75 -9.81 -8.56
CA ARG A 92 5.58 -9.56 -9.75
C ARG A 92 4.80 -8.80 -10.83
N ALA A 93 3.58 -9.25 -11.13
CA ALA A 93 2.73 -8.58 -12.12
C ALA A 93 2.36 -7.14 -11.71
N GLU A 94 2.13 -6.89 -10.42
CA GLU A 94 1.89 -5.53 -9.91
C GLU A 94 3.13 -4.63 -10.04
N LEU A 95 4.32 -5.15 -9.71
CA LEU A 95 5.56 -4.40 -9.88
C LEU A 95 5.86 -4.13 -11.36
N ASP A 96 5.57 -5.07 -12.26
CA ASP A 96 5.72 -4.88 -13.70
C ASP A 96 4.79 -3.76 -14.19
N GLN A 97 3.52 -3.73 -13.75
CA GLN A 97 2.59 -2.63 -14.04
C GLN A 97 3.09 -1.28 -13.51
N LEU A 98 3.65 -1.23 -12.30
CA LEU A 98 4.20 0.01 -11.73
C LEU A 98 5.40 0.55 -12.53
N ARG A 99 6.13 -0.30 -13.27
CA ARG A 99 7.18 0.15 -14.19
C ARG A 99 6.62 0.74 -15.46
N GLU A 100 5.54 0.16 -15.98
CA GLU A 100 4.92 0.56 -17.24
C GLU A 100 4.03 1.80 -17.09
N THR A 101 3.41 1.98 -15.92
CA THR A 101 2.38 2.99 -15.70
C THR A 101 2.84 4.08 -14.72
N ASP A 102 2.76 5.35 -15.12
CA ASP A 102 2.97 6.52 -14.25
C ASP A 102 1.69 6.88 -13.43
N GLU A 103 0.76 5.93 -13.26
CA GLU A 103 -0.58 6.20 -12.72
C GLU A 103 -0.58 6.41 -11.20
N PRO A 104 -1.55 7.19 -10.67
CA PRO A 104 -1.75 7.43 -9.24
C PRO A 104 -1.90 6.10 -8.50
N ALA A 105 -1.25 6.00 -7.34
CA ALA A 105 -1.51 4.90 -6.41
C ALA A 105 -3.00 4.94 -6.04
N THR A 106 -3.81 4.14 -6.72
CA THR A 106 -5.06 3.68 -6.14
C THR A 106 -4.66 2.99 -4.84
N ALA A 107 -5.19 3.52 -3.73
CA ALA A 107 -4.91 2.97 -2.40
C ALA A 107 -5.06 1.45 -2.46
N PRO A 108 -4.23 0.68 -1.73
CA PRO A 108 -4.42 -0.76 -1.66
C PRO A 108 -5.87 -0.97 -1.24
N THR A 109 -6.67 -1.59 -2.13
CA THR A 109 -7.99 -2.08 -1.80
C THR A 109 -7.79 -3.13 -0.73
N THR A 110 -7.72 -2.65 0.50
CA THR A 110 -7.97 -3.44 1.68
C THR A 110 -9.39 -3.91 1.45
N GLY A 111 -9.55 -5.19 1.11
CA GLY A 111 -10.84 -5.83 0.94
C GLY A 111 -11.62 -5.72 2.24
N VAL A 112 -12.33 -4.61 2.40
CA VAL A 112 -13.48 -4.49 3.28
C VAL A 112 -14.65 -4.90 2.40
N PRO A 113 -15.26 -6.07 2.61
CA PRO A 113 -16.50 -6.39 1.94
C PRO A 113 -17.58 -5.50 2.56
N GLY A 114 -17.97 -4.46 1.83
CA GLY A 114 -19.10 -3.62 2.21
C GLY A 114 -18.76 -2.14 2.27
N SER A 115 -18.66 -1.51 1.10
CA SER A 115 -19.40 -0.27 0.84
C SER A 115 -19.27 0.05 -0.66
N HIS A 116 -19.88 -0.79 -1.51
CA HIS A 116 -20.19 -0.35 -2.86
C HIS A 116 -21.41 0.56 -2.73
N ALA A 117 -21.22 1.86 -2.94
CA ALA A 117 -22.35 2.74 -3.22
C ALA A 117 -23.01 2.20 -4.50
N PRO A 118 -24.33 1.97 -4.53
CA PRO A 118 -24.98 1.40 -5.70
C PRO A 118 -24.81 2.33 -6.89
N ASP A 119 -24.16 1.84 -7.93
CA ASP A 119 -24.15 2.43 -9.26
C ASP A 119 -25.60 2.37 -9.79
N PRO A 120 -26.20 3.49 -10.24
CA PRO A 120 -27.57 3.51 -10.73
C PRO A 120 -27.80 2.70 -12.03
N ASP A 121 -26.75 2.14 -12.65
CA ASP A 121 -26.86 1.29 -13.85
C ASP A 121 -26.80 -0.23 -13.56
N ASP A 122 -26.84 -0.63 -12.28
CA ASP A 122 -26.75 -2.04 -11.90
C ASP A 122 -28.07 -2.81 -12.18
N SER A 123 -28.18 -3.29 -13.42
CA SER A 123 -29.21 -4.21 -13.94
C SER A 123 -29.28 -5.56 -13.17
N TYR A 124 -28.45 -5.72 -12.14
CA TYR A 124 -28.35 -6.88 -11.26
C TYR A 124 -29.54 -7.03 -10.31
N PHE A 125 -30.16 -5.92 -9.86
CA PHE A 125 -31.26 -5.97 -8.88
C PHE A 125 -32.64 -6.30 -9.48
N GLU A 126 -32.81 -6.11 -10.78
CA GLU A 126 -34.11 -6.31 -11.44
C GLU A 126 -34.45 -7.80 -11.60
N GLY A 127 -33.44 -8.68 -11.69
CA GLY A 127 -33.61 -10.13 -11.75
C GLY A 127 -34.04 -10.76 -10.42
N HIS A 128 -33.74 -10.12 -9.29
CA HIS A 128 -33.95 -10.71 -7.95
C HIS A 128 -35.28 -10.31 -7.29
N ARG A 129 -36.02 -9.33 -7.84
CA ARG A 129 -37.38 -9.00 -7.37
C ARG A 129 -38.41 -10.10 -7.64
N HIS A 130 -38.14 -11.03 -8.54
CA HIS A 130 -39.06 -12.12 -8.88
C HIS A 130 -39.09 -13.28 -7.87
N LEU A 131 -38.21 -13.28 -6.86
CA LEU A 131 -38.06 -14.40 -5.92
C LEU A 131 -38.73 -14.19 -4.55
N GLY A 132 -39.55 -13.14 -4.37
CA GLY A 132 -40.56 -13.11 -3.29
C GLY A 132 -40.04 -13.25 -1.85
N TRP A 133 -38.96 -12.54 -1.49
CA TRP A 133 -38.31 -12.64 -0.17
C TRP A 133 -38.40 -11.36 0.69
N LEU A 134 -39.37 -10.48 0.43
CA LEU A 134 -39.73 -9.41 1.36
C LEU A 134 -41.24 -9.38 1.58
N GLU A 135 -41.68 -9.89 2.72
CA GLU A 135 -42.83 -9.36 3.46
C GLU A 135 -42.34 -8.36 4.51
#